data_AF-A0A7W0JLF5-F1
#
_entry.id   AF-A0A7W0JLF5-F1
#
_cell.length_a   1.000
_cell.length_b   1.000
_cell.length_c   1.000
_cell.angle_alpha   90.00
_cell.angle_beta   90.00
_cell.angle_gamma   90.00
#
_symmetry.space_group_name_H-M   'P 1'
#
loop_
_entity.id
_entity.type
_entity.pdbx_description
1 polymer ?
#
loop_
_entity_poly.entity_id
_entity_poly.type
_entity_poly.pdbx_seq_one_letter_code
_entity_poly.pdbx_strand_id
1 'polypeptide(L)'
;MPTTRPRHLVTETDQVARALDDAASRWPEDKGRRGKLLLHLVEHGHKALLDEADSNRQERRAAIRRTSGALAGTYEPDYLERLRDDWPA
;
A
#
# COMPACT_ATOMS: atom_id res chain seq x y z
N MET A 1 -30.30 14.67 -18.06
CA MET A 1 -28.96 14.07 -18.18
C MET A 1 -28.69 13.21 -16.95
N PRO A 2 -28.99 11.89 -16.97
CA PRO A 2 -28.52 11.02 -15.90
C PRO A 2 -27.02 10.78 -16.14
N THR A 3 -26.17 11.24 -15.23
CA THR A 3 -24.74 10.92 -15.27
C THR A 3 -24.56 9.43 -14.99
N THR A 4 -23.91 8.67 -15.87
CA THR A 4 -23.64 7.22 -15.72
C THR A 4 -22.80 6.88 -14.49
N ARG A 5 -22.10 7.86 -13.92
CA ARG A 5 -21.23 7.65 -12.74
C ARG A 5 -22.04 7.71 -11.43
N PRO A 6 -21.80 6.79 -10.49
CA PRO A 6 -22.38 6.86 -9.14
C PRO A 6 -22.04 8.19 -8.45
N ARG A 7 -22.98 8.68 -7.65
CA ARG A 7 -22.75 9.85 -6.78
C ARG A 7 -22.50 9.35 -5.37
N HIS A 8 -21.41 9.82 -4.76
CA HIS A 8 -21.11 9.57 -3.36
C HIS A 8 -21.42 10.84 -2.57
N LEU A 9 -22.35 10.74 -1.62
CA LEU A 9 -22.68 11.83 -0.72
C LEU A 9 -21.84 11.68 0.55
N VAL A 10 -21.15 12.74 0.93
CA VAL A 10 -20.28 12.77 2.11
C VAL A 10 -20.75 13.90 3.00
N THR A 11 -21.00 13.61 4.28
CA THR A 11 -21.25 14.63 5.30
C THR A 11 -19.92 15.18 5.77
N GLU A 12 -19.76 16.51 5.72
CA GLU A 12 -18.57 17.18 6.21
C GLU A 12 -18.58 17.18 7.74
N THR A 13 -17.91 16.19 8.33
CA THR A 13 -17.62 16.16 9.77
C THR A 13 -16.47 17.12 10.09
N ASP A 14 -16.24 17.42 11.38
CA ASP A 14 -15.11 18.27 11.80
C ASP A 14 -13.75 17.77 11.28
N GLN A 15 -13.57 16.45 11.19
CA GLN A 15 -12.36 15.86 10.64
C GLN A 15 -12.25 16.10 9.12
N VAL A 16 -13.35 15.95 8.39
CA VAL A 16 -13.39 16.23 6.95
C VAL A 16 -13.15 17.71 6.69
N ALA A 17 -13.74 18.61 7.49
CA ALA A 17 -13.52 20.04 7.40
C ALA A 17 -12.03 20.39 7.54
N ARG A 18 -11.36 19.88 8.58
CA ARG A 18 -9.91 20.08 8.78
C ARG A 18 -9.09 19.56 7.61
N ALA A 19 -9.38 18.35 7.14
CA ALA A 19 -8.68 17.78 5.99
C ALA A 19 -8.86 18.63 4.71
N LEU A 20 -10.04 19.22 4.51
CA LEU A 20 -10.30 20.13 3.40
C LEU A 20 -9.60 21.47 3.57
N ASP A 21 -9.43 21.98 4.79
CA ASP A 21 -8.67 23.20 5.07
C ASP A 21 -7.15 22.98 4.83
N ASP A 22 -6.63 21.81 5.19
CA ASP A 22 -5.26 21.40 4.87
C ASP A 22 -5.08 21.25 3.36
N ALA A 23 -6.04 20.61 2.68
CA ALA A 23 -6.06 20.51 1.22
C ALA A 23 -6.10 21.90 0.56
N ALA A 24 -6.89 22.84 1.08
CA ALA A 24 -6.96 24.19 0.56
C ALA A 24 -5.64 24.96 0.70
N SER A 25 -4.83 24.63 1.71
CA SER A 25 -3.48 25.17 1.87
C SER A 25 -2.52 24.61 0.83
N ARG A 26 -2.72 23.34 0.43
CA ARG A 26 -1.91 22.65 -0.59
C ARG A 26 -2.30 22.99 -2.03
N TRP A 27 -3.58 23.28 -2.27
CA TRP A 27 -4.20 23.65 -3.56
C TRP A 27 -4.99 24.97 -3.43
N PRO A 28 -4.31 26.12 -3.29
CA PRO A 28 -4.95 27.41 -3.05
C PRO A 28 -5.94 27.83 -4.16
N GLU A 29 -5.69 27.41 -5.39
CA GLU A 29 -6.53 27.67 -6.58
C GLU A 29 -7.95 27.12 -6.44
N ASP A 30 -8.14 26.08 -5.63
CA ASP A 30 -9.42 25.43 -5.39
C ASP A 30 -9.93 25.61 -3.95
N LYS A 31 -9.34 26.53 -3.16
CA LYS A 31 -9.68 26.80 -1.74
C LYS A 31 -11.18 27.02 -1.47
N GLY A 32 -11.89 27.68 -2.38
CA GLY A 32 -13.34 27.91 -2.26
C GLY A 32 -14.22 26.75 -2.76
N ARG A 33 -13.61 25.64 -3.22
CA ARG A 33 -14.29 24.56 -3.95
C ARG A 33 -14.10 23.24 -3.22
N ARG A 34 -14.75 23.07 -2.06
CA ARG A 34 -14.61 21.88 -1.21
C ARG A 34 -14.79 20.54 -1.94
N GLY A 35 -15.75 20.43 -2.85
CA GLY A 35 -15.92 19.21 -3.66
C GLY A 35 -14.72 18.86 -4.55
N LYS A 36 -13.98 19.87 -5.05
CA LYS A 36 -12.73 19.65 -5.79
C LYS A 36 -11.57 19.28 -4.86
N LEU A 37 -11.48 19.91 -3.69
CA LEU A 37 -10.47 19.55 -2.69
C LEU A 37 -10.66 18.10 -2.22
N LEU A 38 -11.90 17.65 -2.06
CA LEU A 38 -12.22 16.25 -1.78
C LEU A 38 -11.72 15.32 -2.91
N LEU A 39 -11.86 15.73 -4.17
CA LEU A 39 -11.35 14.97 -5.31
C LEU A 39 -9.81 14.88 -5.28
N HIS A 40 -9.11 15.99 -5.04
CA HIS A 40 -7.65 16.00 -4.88
C HIS A 40 -7.19 15.04 -3.78
N LEU A 41 -7.88 15.06 -2.62
CA LEU A 41 -7.57 14.16 -1.51
C LEU A 41 -7.79 12.69 -1.86
N VAL A 42 -8.86 12.35 -2.59
CA VAL A 42 -9.11 10.97 -3.04
C VAL A 42 -8.02 10.50 -4.00
N GLU A 43 -7.63 11.34 -4.97
CA GLU A 43 -6.58 11.01 -5.93
C GLU A 43 -5.20 10.87 -5.26
N HIS A 44 -4.88 11.76 -4.32
CA HIS A 44 -3.65 11.67 -3.55
C HIS A 44 -3.64 10.48 -2.60
N GLY A 45 -4.75 10.21 -1.92
CA GLY A 45 -4.90 9.04 -1.06
C GLY A 45 -4.73 7.73 -1.85
N HIS A 46 -5.28 7.64 -3.06
CA HIS A 46 -5.08 6.48 -3.92
C HIS A 46 -3.61 6.26 -4.27
N LYS A 47 -2.88 7.32 -4.64
CA LYS A 47 -1.43 7.24 -4.94
C LYS A 47 -0.63 6.79 -3.71
N ALA A 48 -0.91 7.36 -2.54
CA ALA A 48 -0.24 6.98 -1.30
C ALA A 48 -0.43 5.50 -0.96
N LEU A 49 -1.62 4.94 -1.17
CA LEU A 49 -1.89 3.51 -0.98
C LEU A 49 -1.11 2.61 -1.96
N LEU A 50 -0.94 3.05 -3.21
CA LEU A 50 -0.14 2.32 -4.19
C LEU A 50 1.35 2.33 -3.83
N ASP A 51 1.86 3.49 -3.39
CA ASP A 51 3.25 3.65 -2.98
C ASP A 51 3.58 2.82 -1.73
N GLU A 52 2.68 2.79 -0.74
CA GLU A 52 2.81 1.93 0.45
C GLU A 52 2.83 0.45 0.07
N ALA A 53 1.92 0.03 -0.81
CA ALA A 53 1.88 -1.35 -1.29
C ALA A 53 3.17 -1.72 -2.05
N ASP A 54 3.75 -0.81 -2.81
CA ASP A 54 5.03 -1.07 -3.48
C ASP A 54 6.18 -1.17 -2.49
N SER A 55 6.27 -0.24 -1.52
CA SER A 55 7.29 -0.29 -0.47
C SER A 55 7.25 -1.62 0.29
N ASN A 56 6.06 -2.05 0.72
CA ASN A 56 5.87 -3.34 1.40
C ASN A 56 6.32 -4.53 0.53
N ARG A 57 6.05 -4.51 -0.77
CA ARG A 57 6.53 -5.55 -1.70
C ARG A 57 8.05 -5.53 -1.82
N GLN A 58 8.66 -4.36 -1.87
CA GLN A 58 10.11 -4.22 -2.00
C GLN A 58 10.83 -4.67 -0.73
N GLU A 59 10.32 -4.31 0.45
CA GLU A 59 10.82 -4.79 1.74
C GLU A 59 10.75 -6.31 1.83
N ARG A 60 9.61 -6.91 1.47
CA ARG A 60 9.45 -8.36 1.43
C ARG A 60 10.45 -9.02 0.47
N ARG A 61 10.62 -8.47 -0.74
CA ARG A 61 11.59 -8.98 -1.71
C ARG A 61 13.03 -8.85 -1.20
N ALA A 62 13.36 -7.75 -0.55
CA ALA A 62 14.68 -7.54 0.06
C ALA A 62 14.95 -8.55 1.17
N ALA A 63 13.96 -8.83 2.03
CA ALA A 63 14.06 -9.86 3.05
C ALA A 63 14.32 -11.25 2.46
N ILE A 64 13.57 -11.64 1.43
CA ILE A 64 13.76 -12.91 0.72
C ILE A 64 15.15 -12.99 0.10
N ARG A 65 15.61 -11.95 -0.61
CA ARG A 65 16.96 -11.94 -1.20
C ARG A 65 18.06 -12.07 -0.16
N ARG A 66 17.89 -11.44 1.01
CA ARG A 66 18.88 -11.48 2.09
C ARG A 66 19.02 -12.87 2.71
N THR A 67 17.94 -13.64 2.78
CA THR A 67 17.93 -14.98 3.39
C THR A 67 18.08 -16.11 2.37
N SER A 68 17.80 -15.85 1.09
CA SER A 68 17.94 -16.84 0.02
C SER A 68 19.40 -17.27 -0.12
N GLY A 69 19.63 -18.58 -0.03
CA GLY A 69 20.98 -19.14 -0.12
C GLY A 69 21.89 -18.85 1.08
N ALA A 70 21.37 -18.23 2.16
CA ALA A 70 22.17 -17.95 3.35
C ALA A 70 22.73 -19.22 4.03
N LEU A 71 22.11 -20.38 3.76
CA LEU A 71 22.57 -21.70 4.23
C LEU A 71 23.08 -22.59 3.08
N ALA A 72 23.27 -22.02 1.88
CA ALA A 72 23.82 -22.78 0.75
C ALA A 72 25.25 -23.23 1.09
N GLY A 73 25.52 -24.53 0.93
CA GLY A 73 26.81 -25.13 1.29
C GLY A 73 27.01 -25.36 2.79
N THR A 74 26.04 -25.05 3.64
CA THR A 74 26.08 -25.41 5.08
C THR A 74 25.76 -26.89 5.32
N TYR A 75 25.01 -27.50 4.40
CA TYR A 75 24.62 -28.90 4.47
C TYR A 75 25.41 -29.72 3.46
N GLU A 76 25.81 -30.92 3.88
CA GLU A 76 26.46 -31.89 2.99
C GLU A 76 25.52 -32.33 1.85
N PRO A 77 26.06 -32.76 0.69
CA PRO A 77 25.25 -33.11 -0.48
C PRO A 77 24.16 -34.18 -0.21
N ASP A 78 24.42 -35.12 0.71
CA ASP A 78 23.54 -36.24 1.08
C ASP A 78 22.64 -35.94 2.30
N TYR A 79 22.75 -34.74 2.88
CA TYR A 79 22.09 -34.40 4.15
C TYR A 79 20.56 -34.55 4.09
N LEU A 80 19.93 -34.14 2.98
CA LEU A 80 18.49 -34.20 2.81
C LEU A 80 17.97 -35.64 2.69
N GLU A 81 18.74 -36.52 2.07
CA GLU A 81 18.39 -37.94 1.90
C GLU A 81 18.47 -38.65 3.25
N ARG A 82 19.57 -38.46 3.97
CA ARG A 82 19.73 -38.98 5.34
C ARG A 82 18.64 -38.51 6.30
N LEU A 83 18.24 -37.23 6.22
CA LEU A 83 17.17 -36.69 7.05
C LEU A 83 15.80 -37.34 6.77
N ARG A 84 15.55 -37.73 5.51
CA ARG A 84 14.30 -38.38 5.11
C ARG A 84 14.22 -39.83 5.56
N ASP A 85 15.35 -40.53 5.60
CA ASP A 85 15.43 -41.92 6.09
C ASP A 85 15.03 -42.05 7.58
N ASP A 86 15.22 -40.97 8.36
CA ASP A 86 14.84 -40.93 9.78
C ASP A 86 13.34 -40.68 10.02
N TRP A 87 12.54 -40.39 8.97
CA TRP A 87 11.11 -40.10 9.11
C TRP A 87 10.24 -41.30 8.70
N PRO A 88 9.33 -41.79 9.56
CA PRO A 88 8.41 -42.86 9.19
C PRO A 88 7.40 -42.39 8.12
N ALA A 89 7.09 -43.26 7.16
CA ALA A 89 6.19 -43.00 6.03
C ALA A 89 4.76 -42.57 6.43
#